data_AF-U3ALL7-F1
#
_entry.id   AF-U3ALL7-F1
#
_cell.length_a   1.000
_cell.length_b   1.000
_cell.length_c   1.000
_cell.angle_alpha   90.00
_cell.angle_beta   90.00
_cell.angle_gamma   90.00
#
_symmetry.space_group_name_H-M   'P 1'
#
loop_
_entity.id
_entity.type
_entity.pdbx_description
1 polymer ?
#
loop_
_entity_poly.entity_id
_entity_poly.type
_entity_poly.pdbx_seq_one_letter_code
_entity_poly.pdbx_strand_id
1 'polypeptide(L)'
;MWLRDPKRNKFSTVEISRKKSDDISTVIQGELTPLIGKGIIDNNGSCDRLPFSISHVQNDAKRQEVREESAASKPGLAYFTGKNVTSAEMLPGSPIGQYYHQTQFEDNLNVLEIDNGDKGTFRISFDLNNVKEGEPLLIHGGALSGCSVVFATKMNKLFALHAGQHENEKTVWVTGEKGAESIAKSIALLTSEDPSNIQCANNQELVSYLSSKFDQSVLVYCGDDRPLTSEHNVKYFDYDSTPENKDPRVGNALALVSKKQGKINVQVLGDDMAVDKNSFETRSISSAMFSLTPKL
;
A
#
# COMPACT_ATOMS: atom_id res chain seq x y z
N MET A 1 -8.10 29.67 4.66
CA MET A 1 -8.45 29.99 6.06
C MET A 1 -9.48 28.98 6.55
N TRP A 2 -9.10 27.70 6.66
CA TRP A 2 -9.99 26.58 6.98
C TRP A 2 -9.56 25.81 8.25
N LEU A 3 -8.46 26.25 8.89
CA LEU A 3 -7.86 25.62 10.08
C LEU A 3 -8.55 25.96 11.41
N ARG A 4 -9.71 26.64 11.42
CA ARG A 4 -10.32 27.20 12.64
C ARG A 4 -11.85 27.12 12.67
N ASP A 5 -12.45 25.98 12.36
CA ASP A 5 -13.84 25.72 12.76
C ASP A 5 -13.88 24.87 14.05
N PRO A 6 -14.06 25.48 15.24
CA PRO A 6 -14.13 24.77 16.51
C PRO A 6 -15.37 23.88 16.66
N LYS A 7 -16.36 23.93 15.75
CA LYS A 7 -17.49 22.98 15.76
C LYS A 7 -17.16 21.64 15.10
N ARG A 8 -16.07 21.56 14.32
CA ARG A 8 -15.57 20.32 13.68
C ARG A 8 -14.30 19.78 14.33
N ASN A 9 -13.50 20.63 14.95
CA ASN A 9 -12.32 20.23 15.74
C ASN A 9 -12.69 19.78 17.17
N LYS A 10 -13.48 18.71 17.28
CA LYS A 10 -13.47 17.88 18.51
C LYS A 10 -12.53 16.69 18.34
N PHE A 11 -11.36 16.92 17.74
CA PHE A 11 -10.25 16.00 17.96
C PHE A 11 -9.79 16.27 19.38
N SER A 12 -10.18 15.41 20.32
CA SER A 12 -9.55 15.38 21.62
C SER A 12 -8.06 15.24 21.38
N THR A 13 -7.27 16.25 21.75
CA THR A 13 -5.84 16.05 22.03
C THR A 13 -5.77 15.05 23.17
N VAL A 14 -5.71 13.77 22.83
CA VAL A 14 -5.62 12.68 23.80
C VAL A 14 -4.16 12.57 24.20
N GLU A 15 -3.90 12.50 25.51
CA GLU A 15 -2.65 11.99 26.05
C GLU A 15 -2.21 10.74 25.26
N ILE A 16 -0.93 10.67 24.89
CA ILE A 16 -0.38 9.45 24.29
C ILE A 16 -0.50 8.35 25.33
N SER A 17 -1.52 7.51 25.19
CA SER A 17 -1.71 6.39 26.09
C SER A 17 -0.56 5.39 25.92
N ARG A 18 -0.16 4.71 26.99
CA ARG A 18 0.94 3.74 26.98
C ARG A 18 0.83 2.72 25.83
N LYS A 19 -0.39 2.30 25.50
CA LYS A 19 -0.68 1.37 24.39
C LYS A 19 -0.24 1.91 23.01
N LYS A 20 -0.41 3.21 22.75
CA LYS A 20 0.04 3.85 21.50
C LYS A 20 1.57 3.89 21.40
N SER A 21 2.24 4.10 22.53
CA SER A 21 3.71 4.05 22.58
C SER A 21 4.25 2.65 22.28
N ASP A 22 3.57 1.61 22.77
CA ASP A 22 3.94 0.22 22.48
C ASP A 22 3.71 -0.12 20.99
N ASP A 23 2.57 0.31 20.42
CA ASP A 23 2.27 0.14 18.99
C ASP A 23 3.37 0.77 18.10
N ILE A 24 3.77 2.02 18.38
CA ILE A 24 4.83 2.72 17.64
C ILE A 24 6.15 1.93 17.71
N SER A 25 6.56 1.52 18.92
CA SER A 25 7.80 0.76 19.11
C SER A 25 7.79 -0.56 18.33
N THR A 26 6.65 -1.27 18.32
CA THR A 26 6.48 -2.51 17.57
C THR A 26 6.59 -2.28 16.06
N VAL A 27 5.98 -1.22 15.51
CA VAL A 27 6.12 -0.85 14.09
C VAL A 27 7.56 -0.49 13.75
N ILE A 28 8.24 0.30 14.57
CA ILE A 28 9.66 0.65 14.36
C ILE A 28 10.55 -0.59 14.36
N GLN A 29 10.20 -1.61 15.14
CA GLN A 29 10.91 -2.90 15.19
C GLN A 29 10.62 -3.82 14.00
N GLY A 30 9.74 -3.44 13.08
CA GLY A 30 9.48 -4.18 11.85
C GLY A 30 8.20 -5.02 11.83
N GLU A 31 7.27 -4.76 12.74
CA GLU A 31 6.04 -5.55 12.89
C GLU A 31 4.79 -4.71 12.57
N LEU A 32 3.95 -5.19 11.64
CA LEU A 32 2.74 -4.47 11.18
C LEU A 32 1.48 -4.77 12.01
N THR A 33 1.49 -5.80 12.85
CA THR A 33 0.33 -6.23 13.66
C THR A 33 -0.39 -5.09 14.39
N PRO A 34 0.30 -4.08 14.98
CA PRO A 34 -0.38 -2.97 15.66
C PRO A 34 -1.26 -2.11 14.73
N LEU A 35 -1.02 -2.14 13.42
CA LEU A 35 -1.72 -1.31 12.43
C LEU A 35 -3.02 -1.94 11.92
N ILE A 36 -3.33 -3.18 12.30
CA ILE A 36 -4.60 -3.84 11.95
C ILE A 36 -5.78 -3.00 12.50
N GLY A 37 -6.70 -2.65 11.61
CA GLY A 37 -7.90 -1.89 11.92
C GLY A 37 -7.67 -0.42 12.26
N LYS A 38 -6.46 0.13 12.04
CA LYS A 38 -6.11 1.51 12.44
C LYS A 38 -6.49 2.59 11.42
N GLY A 39 -7.12 2.21 10.32
CA GLY A 39 -7.58 3.12 9.28
C GLY A 39 -6.55 3.32 8.19
N ILE A 40 -6.66 4.44 7.48
CA ILE A 40 -5.85 4.72 6.29
C ILE A 40 -4.87 5.86 6.60
N ILE A 41 -3.60 5.63 6.23
CA ILE A 41 -2.53 6.61 6.32
C ILE A 41 -2.65 7.61 5.18
N ASP A 42 -2.45 8.88 5.53
CA ASP A 42 -2.19 9.99 4.61
C ASP A 42 -1.07 10.85 5.22
N ASN A 43 -0.73 11.96 4.58
CA ASN A 43 0.32 12.87 4.99
C ASN A 43 -0.17 14.32 5.12
N ASN A 44 0.37 15.04 6.10
CA ASN A 44 0.18 16.49 6.25
C ASN A 44 1.35 17.31 5.67
N GLY A 45 2.24 16.64 4.93
CA GLY A 45 3.43 17.22 4.33
C GLY A 45 4.34 16.16 3.75
N SER A 46 4.77 16.36 2.50
CA SER A 46 5.68 15.47 1.79
C SER A 46 7.07 16.10 1.62
N CYS A 47 8.03 15.23 1.38
CA CYS A 47 9.42 15.55 1.09
C CYS A 47 9.66 15.47 -0.42
N ASP A 48 10.38 16.45 -0.99
CA ASP A 48 10.70 16.47 -2.42
C ASP A 48 11.68 15.36 -2.85
N ARG A 49 12.33 14.71 -1.89
CA ARG A 49 13.36 13.68 -2.11
C ARG A 49 13.14 12.46 -1.26
N LEU A 50 13.23 11.30 -1.90
CA LEU A 50 13.22 9.97 -1.31
C LEU A 50 14.48 9.73 -0.45
N PRO A 51 14.41 8.82 0.54
CA PRO A 51 15.56 8.51 1.41
C PRO A 51 16.68 7.78 0.67
N PHE A 52 16.36 7.20 -0.49
CA PHE A 52 17.29 6.59 -1.43
C PHE A 52 16.67 6.55 -2.84
N SER A 53 17.49 6.30 -3.85
CA SER A 53 17.03 6.16 -5.23
C SER A 53 16.18 4.90 -5.43
N ILE A 54 15.09 5.05 -6.19
CA ILE A 54 14.22 3.95 -6.60
C ILE A 54 14.06 3.96 -8.13
N SER A 55 13.74 2.81 -8.70
CA SER A 55 13.20 2.76 -10.07
C SER A 55 11.68 2.81 -10.01
N HIS A 56 11.05 3.51 -10.95
CA HIS A 56 9.60 3.49 -11.10
C HIS A 56 9.18 3.26 -12.55
N VAL A 57 8.00 2.67 -12.69
CA VAL A 57 7.31 2.47 -13.96
C VAL A 57 5.90 3.00 -13.78
N GLN A 58 5.46 3.83 -14.70
CA GLN A 58 4.07 4.19 -14.84
C GLN A 58 3.58 3.69 -16.18
N ASN A 59 2.57 2.83 -16.14
CA ASN A 59 1.98 2.21 -17.31
C ASN A 59 0.46 2.35 -17.22
N ASP A 60 -0.03 3.47 -17.72
CA ASP A 60 -1.44 3.84 -17.61
C ASP A 60 -1.95 4.57 -18.86
N ALA A 61 -3.22 4.98 -18.87
CA ALA A 61 -3.84 5.59 -20.04
C ALA A 61 -3.24 6.96 -20.41
N LYS A 62 -2.57 7.63 -19.47
CA LYS A 62 -1.96 8.94 -19.68
C LYS A 62 -0.50 8.84 -20.12
N ARG A 63 0.22 7.83 -19.64
CA ARG A 63 1.68 7.74 -19.83
C ARG A 63 2.21 6.31 -19.70
N GLN A 64 3.25 6.05 -20.48
CA GLN A 64 4.14 4.91 -20.35
C GLN A 64 5.56 5.44 -20.11
N GLU A 65 6.00 5.42 -18.86
CA GLU A 65 7.29 5.96 -18.43
C GLU A 65 8.06 4.92 -17.61
N VAL A 66 9.35 4.80 -17.89
CA VAL A 66 10.30 4.03 -17.09
C VAL A 66 11.40 4.97 -16.64
N ARG A 67 11.69 4.98 -15.34
CA ARG A 67 12.80 5.72 -14.75
C ARG A 67 13.57 4.80 -13.84
N GLU A 68 14.88 4.78 -14.03
CA GLU A 68 15.79 4.04 -13.18
C GLU A 68 16.46 4.99 -12.19
N GLU A 69 16.65 4.51 -10.96
CA GLU A 69 17.51 5.11 -9.95
C GLU A 69 17.31 6.61 -9.70
N SER A 70 16.06 7.03 -9.48
CA SER A 70 15.73 8.41 -9.13
C SER A 70 15.36 8.54 -7.65
N ALA A 71 15.87 9.58 -7.00
CA ALA A 71 15.47 9.97 -5.65
C ALA A 71 14.43 11.12 -5.64
N ALA A 72 13.96 11.58 -6.80
CA ALA A 72 13.00 12.69 -6.87
C ALA A 72 11.57 12.21 -6.60
N SER A 73 10.80 12.97 -5.83
CA SER A 73 9.34 12.80 -5.76
C SER A 73 8.70 13.08 -7.13
N LYS A 74 7.58 12.40 -7.41
CA LYS A 74 6.83 12.47 -8.66
C LYS A 74 5.33 12.33 -8.39
N PRO A 75 4.46 12.85 -9.28
CA PRO A 75 3.02 12.57 -9.19
C PRO A 75 2.77 11.06 -9.23
N GLY A 76 2.08 10.53 -8.21
CA GLY A 76 1.89 9.09 -7.97
C GLY A 76 2.78 8.51 -6.86
N LEU A 77 3.68 9.33 -6.30
CA LEU A 77 4.64 8.92 -5.28
C LEU A 77 4.87 10.05 -4.25
N ALA A 78 4.37 9.86 -3.03
CA ALA A 78 4.63 10.76 -1.93
C ALA A 78 5.55 10.10 -0.90
N TYR A 79 6.58 10.81 -0.47
CA TYR A 79 7.45 10.36 0.62
C TYR A 79 7.38 11.35 1.76
N PHE A 80 7.35 10.83 2.98
CA PHE A 80 7.29 11.59 4.21
C PHE A 80 7.84 10.76 5.37
N THR A 81 8.01 11.38 6.53
CA THR A 81 8.45 10.70 7.74
C THR A 81 7.28 10.50 8.70
N GLY A 82 7.47 9.66 9.72
CA GLY A 82 6.44 9.33 10.70
C GLY A 82 5.80 10.54 11.38
N LYS A 83 6.53 11.67 11.54
CA LYS A 83 5.95 12.88 12.13
C LYS A 83 4.83 13.51 11.29
N ASN A 84 4.81 13.24 9.98
CA ASN A 84 3.86 13.79 9.03
C ASN A 84 2.70 12.81 8.73
N VAL A 85 2.72 11.61 9.32
CA VAL A 85 1.62 10.64 9.22
C VAL A 85 0.36 11.26 9.83
N THR A 86 -0.73 11.19 9.08
CA THR A 86 -2.07 11.60 9.49
C THR A 86 -3.10 10.59 8.98
N SER A 87 -4.36 10.73 9.36
CA SER A 87 -5.43 9.91 8.80
C SER A 87 -5.88 10.48 7.45
N ALA A 88 -6.10 9.61 6.46
CA ALA A 88 -6.78 10.01 5.23
C ALA A 88 -8.20 10.48 5.53
N GLU A 89 -8.68 11.49 4.82
CA GLU A 89 -10.03 12.02 4.99
C GLU A 89 -10.84 11.92 3.70
N MET A 90 -12.07 11.38 3.77
CA MET A 90 -12.98 11.37 2.62
C MET A 90 -13.39 12.80 2.23
N LEU A 91 -13.60 13.63 3.25
CA LEU A 91 -13.87 15.06 3.17
C LEU A 91 -13.19 15.72 4.36
N PRO A 92 -12.81 17.00 4.28
CA PRO A 92 -12.19 17.70 5.40
C PRO A 92 -12.96 17.54 6.72
N GLY A 93 -12.32 16.90 7.70
CA GLY A 93 -12.89 16.54 9.01
C GLY A 93 -13.69 15.24 9.05
N SER A 94 -13.53 14.34 8.08
CA SER A 94 -14.15 13.02 8.01
C SER A 94 -13.09 11.94 7.74
N PRO A 95 -12.26 11.61 8.75
CA PRO A 95 -11.17 10.66 8.58
C PRO A 95 -11.66 9.23 8.36
N ILE A 96 -10.83 8.42 7.73
CA ILE A 96 -11.02 6.98 7.58
C ILE A 96 -10.18 6.30 8.67
N GLY A 97 -10.70 6.31 9.90
CA GLY A 97 -9.97 5.89 11.10
C GLY A 97 -9.30 7.06 11.82
N GLN A 98 -9.45 7.15 13.13
CA GLN A 98 -8.91 8.26 13.94
C GLN A 98 -7.49 8.04 14.46
N TYR A 99 -6.96 6.82 14.33
CA TYR A 99 -5.72 6.43 15.01
C TYR A 99 -4.55 7.35 14.67
N TYR A 100 -4.35 7.66 13.39
CA TYR A 100 -3.22 8.46 12.91
C TYR A 100 -3.36 9.96 13.21
N HIS A 101 -4.57 10.48 13.46
CA HIS A 101 -4.75 11.81 14.05
C HIS A 101 -4.36 11.88 15.53
N GLN A 102 -4.47 10.76 16.24
CA GLN A 102 -4.26 10.71 17.69
C GLN A 102 -2.94 10.03 18.09
N THR A 103 -2.12 9.64 17.12
CA THR A 103 -0.88 8.89 17.32
C THR A 103 0.16 9.44 16.37
N GLN A 104 1.30 9.87 16.91
CA GLN A 104 2.37 10.46 16.13
C GLN A 104 3.56 9.51 16.11
N PHE A 105 3.96 9.06 14.91
CA PHE A 105 5.20 8.34 14.71
C PHE A 105 6.38 9.32 14.73
N GLU A 106 7.57 8.81 14.99
CA GLU A 106 8.80 9.61 14.99
C GLU A 106 9.42 9.71 13.58
N ASP A 107 10.40 10.61 13.43
CA ASP A 107 11.07 10.90 12.15
C ASP A 107 11.85 9.71 11.57
N ASN A 108 12.14 8.69 12.38
CA ASN A 108 12.85 7.49 11.93
C ASN A 108 11.95 6.50 11.17
N LEU A 109 10.63 6.65 11.20
CA LEU A 109 9.76 5.91 10.28
C LEU A 109 9.76 6.62 8.92
N ASN A 110 10.28 5.95 7.90
CA ASN A 110 10.14 6.39 6.51
C ASN A 110 8.81 5.89 5.95
N VAL A 111 8.05 6.73 5.26
CA VAL A 111 6.76 6.35 4.68
C VAL A 111 6.72 6.73 3.20
N LEU A 112 6.33 5.77 2.36
CA LEU A 112 6.20 5.91 0.92
C LEU A 112 4.80 5.52 0.48
N GLU A 113 4.05 6.50 0.04
CA GLU A 113 2.74 6.30 -0.57
C GLU A 113 2.89 6.05 -2.07
N ILE A 114 2.16 5.05 -2.58
CA ILE A 114 2.07 4.73 -4.00
C ILE A 114 0.63 4.84 -4.47
N ASP A 115 0.36 5.79 -5.36
CA ASP A 115 -0.96 5.87 -5.98
C ASP A 115 -1.14 4.76 -7.01
N ASN A 116 -2.39 4.49 -7.39
CA ASN A 116 -2.65 3.72 -8.60
C ASN A 116 -2.33 4.54 -9.87
N GLY A 117 -2.07 3.82 -10.97
CA GLY A 117 -2.05 4.46 -12.29
C GLY A 117 -3.45 4.94 -12.72
N ASP A 118 -3.51 5.81 -13.72
CA ASP A 118 -4.79 6.24 -14.30
C ASP A 118 -5.33 5.23 -15.31
N LYS A 119 -6.19 4.30 -14.88
CA LYS A 119 -6.58 3.09 -15.63
C LYS A 119 -5.34 2.26 -15.97
N GLY A 120 -4.53 2.02 -14.96
CA GLY A 120 -3.26 1.34 -15.14
C GLY A 120 -2.51 1.18 -13.83
N THR A 121 -1.21 0.98 -13.94
CA THR A 121 -0.34 0.61 -12.82
C THR A 121 0.74 1.65 -12.60
N PHE A 122 0.90 2.06 -11.34
CA PHE A 122 2.14 2.67 -10.87
C PHE A 122 2.94 1.61 -10.14
N ARG A 123 4.24 1.58 -10.38
CA ARG A 123 5.14 0.58 -9.82
C ARG A 123 6.43 1.23 -9.37
N ILE A 124 6.96 0.74 -8.25
CA ILE A 124 8.30 1.05 -7.77
C ILE A 124 9.13 -0.21 -7.53
N SER A 125 10.45 -0.05 -7.51
CA SER A 125 11.37 -1.04 -6.95
C SER A 125 12.64 -0.42 -6.44
N PHE A 126 13.23 -1.05 -5.43
CA PHE A 126 14.49 -0.62 -4.82
C PHE A 126 15.23 -1.81 -4.21
N ASP A 127 16.54 -1.66 -4.00
CA ASP A 127 17.35 -2.63 -3.27
C ASP A 127 17.01 -2.58 -1.79
N LEU A 128 16.65 -3.72 -1.22
CA LEU A 128 16.30 -3.85 0.20
C LEU A 128 17.46 -3.41 1.12
N ASN A 129 18.71 -3.50 0.67
CA ASN A 129 19.87 -3.04 1.44
C ASN A 129 19.91 -1.53 1.66
N ASN A 130 19.16 -0.75 0.87
CA ASN A 130 19.07 0.70 1.06
C ASN A 130 18.31 1.07 2.34
N VAL A 131 17.50 0.17 2.90
CA VAL A 131 16.82 0.39 4.18
C VAL A 131 17.82 0.21 5.32
N LYS A 132 17.90 1.24 6.17
CA LYS A 132 18.84 1.28 7.30
C LYS A 132 18.22 0.63 8.54
N GLU A 133 19.08 0.07 9.37
CA GLU A 133 18.68 -0.46 10.68
C GLU A 133 18.21 0.70 11.58
N GLY A 134 17.06 0.52 12.24
CA GLY A 134 16.41 1.55 13.06
C GLY A 134 15.59 2.60 12.27
N GLU A 135 15.64 2.58 10.93
CA GLU A 135 14.90 3.49 10.05
C GLU A 135 14.04 2.68 9.05
N PRO A 136 12.98 1.98 9.50
CA PRO A 136 12.18 1.15 8.61
C PRO A 136 11.45 1.99 7.55
N LEU A 137 11.10 1.34 6.43
CA LEU A 137 10.30 1.92 5.35
C LEU A 137 8.93 1.25 5.31
N LEU A 138 7.89 2.03 5.59
CA LEU A 138 6.49 1.67 5.39
C LEU A 138 6.03 2.12 4.00
N ILE A 139 5.36 1.24 3.27
CA ILE A 139 4.80 1.50 1.94
C ILE A 139 3.29 1.25 2.00
N HIS A 140 2.48 2.15 1.46
CA HIS A 140 1.02 1.98 1.43
C HIS A 140 0.39 2.44 0.11
N GLY A 141 -0.74 1.82 -0.23
CA GLY A 141 -1.57 2.20 -1.38
C GLY A 141 -2.72 3.18 -1.05
N GLY A 142 -2.78 3.69 0.18
CA GLY A 142 -3.90 4.53 0.61
C GLY A 142 -5.19 3.73 0.78
N ALA A 143 -6.35 4.39 0.59
CA ALA A 143 -7.66 3.75 0.71
C ALA A 143 -7.97 2.90 -0.54
N LEU A 144 -8.17 1.59 -0.35
CA LEU A 144 -8.50 0.69 -1.46
C LEU A 144 -10.01 0.50 -1.58
N SER A 145 -10.56 0.88 -2.74
CA SER A 145 -11.98 0.75 -3.07
C SER A 145 -12.17 0.12 -4.46
N GLY A 146 -11.50 -1.00 -4.71
CA GLY A 146 -11.52 -1.70 -6.00
C GLY A 146 -10.16 -1.76 -6.72
N CYS A 147 -9.12 -1.14 -6.17
CA CYS A 147 -7.75 -1.24 -6.68
C CYS A 147 -7.07 -2.56 -6.29
N SER A 148 -5.99 -2.91 -6.97
CA SER A 148 -5.14 -4.07 -6.64
C SER A 148 -3.73 -3.61 -6.34
N VAL A 149 -3.17 -4.09 -5.23
CA VAL A 149 -1.79 -3.83 -4.80
C VAL A 149 -1.00 -5.12 -4.78
N VAL A 150 0.21 -5.12 -5.32
CA VAL A 150 1.15 -6.25 -5.26
C VAL A 150 2.42 -5.81 -4.56
N PHE A 151 2.85 -6.61 -3.58
CA PHE A 151 4.20 -6.53 -3.01
C PHE A 151 4.95 -7.80 -3.37
N ALA A 152 6.16 -7.69 -3.90
CA ALA A 152 6.93 -8.84 -4.33
C ALA A 152 8.44 -8.67 -4.13
N THR A 153 9.15 -9.78 -3.98
CA THR A 153 10.62 -9.80 -3.86
C THR A 153 11.26 -10.57 -5.00
N LYS A 154 12.41 -10.07 -5.48
CA LYS A 154 13.28 -10.75 -6.45
C LYS A 154 14.69 -10.20 -6.37
N MET A 155 15.71 -11.06 -6.31
CA MET A 155 17.13 -10.66 -6.34
C MET A 155 17.45 -9.51 -5.36
N ASN A 156 17.05 -9.67 -4.10
CA ASN A 156 17.22 -8.67 -3.03
C ASN A 156 16.54 -7.29 -3.27
N LYS A 157 15.62 -7.19 -4.22
CA LYS A 157 14.79 -6.00 -4.44
C LYS A 157 13.37 -6.22 -3.95
N LEU A 158 12.76 -5.17 -3.42
CA LEU A 158 11.30 -5.10 -3.24
C LEU A 158 10.68 -4.43 -4.45
N PHE A 159 9.49 -4.91 -4.81
CA PHE A 159 8.63 -4.38 -5.84
C PHE A 159 7.29 -4.06 -5.18
N ALA A 160 6.76 -2.87 -5.43
CA ALA A 160 5.40 -2.51 -5.05
C ALA A 160 4.69 -1.98 -6.29
N LEU A 161 3.49 -2.51 -6.56
CA LEU A 161 2.69 -2.18 -7.73
C LEU A 161 1.28 -1.86 -7.27
N HIS A 162 0.70 -0.79 -7.77
CA HIS A 162 -0.66 -0.38 -7.46
C HIS A 162 -1.41 -0.09 -8.76
N ALA A 163 -2.43 -0.88 -9.03
CA ALA A 163 -3.26 -0.78 -10.22
C ALA A 163 -4.69 -0.40 -9.88
N GLY A 164 -5.25 0.51 -10.68
CA GLY A 164 -6.55 1.08 -10.41
C GLY A 164 -7.00 2.06 -11.48
N GLN A 165 -8.11 2.73 -11.20
CA GLN A 165 -8.58 3.90 -11.89
C GLN A 165 -8.93 4.98 -10.87
N HIS A 166 -8.97 6.24 -11.27
CA HIS A 166 -9.44 7.30 -10.39
C HIS A 166 -10.89 7.07 -9.96
N GLU A 167 -11.21 7.47 -8.74
CA GLU A 167 -12.56 7.41 -8.20
C GLU A 167 -13.55 8.14 -9.11
N ASN A 168 -14.76 7.58 -9.26
CA ASN A 168 -15.90 8.16 -10.00
C ASN A 168 -15.76 8.24 -11.53
N GLU A 169 -14.76 7.58 -12.13
CA GLU A 169 -14.72 7.43 -13.58
C GLU A 169 -15.79 6.45 -14.09
N LYS A 170 -16.61 6.92 -15.05
CA LYS A 170 -17.78 6.19 -15.57
C LYS A 170 -17.44 5.13 -16.63
N THR A 171 -16.20 5.10 -17.12
CA THR A 171 -15.80 4.12 -18.13
C THR A 171 -15.59 2.76 -17.49
N VAL A 172 -16.05 1.70 -18.16
CA VAL A 172 -15.90 0.32 -17.71
C VAL A 172 -14.41 -0.06 -17.81
N TRP A 173 -13.67 0.12 -16.72
CA TRP A 173 -12.33 -0.44 -16.51
C TRP A 173 -12.40 -1.35 -15.29
N VAL A 174 -12.39 -2.65 -15.52
CA VAL A 174 -12.53 -3.65 -14.45
C VAL A 174 -11.14 -4.00 -13.93
N THR A 175 -10.81 -3.61 -12.71
CA THR A 175 -9.47 -3.83 -12.13
C THR A 175 -9.07 -5.30 -12.12
N GLY A 176 -10.02 -6.21 -11.84
CA GLY A 176 -9.76 -7.65 -11.82
C GLY A 176 -9.31 -8.22 -13.18
N GLU A 177 -9.57 -7.51 -14.28
CA GLU A 177 -9.15 -7.90 -15.64
C GLU A 177 -8.06 -6.96 -16.17
N LYS A 178 -8.38 -5.67 -16.30
CA LYS A 178 -7.51 -4.65 -16.88
C LYS A 178 -6.41 -4.19 -15.94
N GLY A 179 -6.66 -4.19 -14.64
CA GLY A 179 -5.64 -3.98 -13.63
C GLY A 179 -4.64 -5.14 -13.62
N ALA A 180 -5.14 -6.38 -13.63
CA ALA A 180 -4.30 -7.58 -13.75
C ALA A 180 -3.39 -7.54 -14.98
N GLU A 181 -3.96 -7.23 -16.15
CA GLU A 181 -3.21 -7.04 -17.40
C GLU A 181 -2.15 -5.94 -17.28
N SER A 182 -2.51 -4.79 -16.71
CA SER A 182 -1.62 -3.64 -16.55
C SER A 182 -0.44 -3.94 -15.61
N ILE A 183 -0.68 -4.67 -14.51
CA ILE A 183 0.36 -5.13 -13.58
C ILE A 183 1.36 -6.03 -14.31
N ALA A 184 0.86 -7.03 -15.04
CA ALA A 184 1.71 -7.96 -15.79
C ALA A 184 2.56 -7.23 -16.84
N LYS A 185 1.97 -6.28 -17.58
CA LYS A 185 2.68 -5.43 -18.55
C LYS A 185 3.72 -4.51 -17.88
N SER A 186 3.41 -3.98 -16.70
CA SER A 186 4.36 -3.14 -15.94
C SER A 186 5.59 -3.93 -15.47
N ILE A 187 5.44 -5.23 -15.20
CA ILE A 187 6.56 -6.13 -14.85
C ILE A 187 7.42 -6.40 -16.10
N ALA A 188 6.80 -6.68 -17.24
CA ALA A 188 7.50 -6.96 -18.50
C ALA A 188 8.40 -5.79 -18.96
N LEU A 189 7.95 -4.55 -18.73
CA LEU A 189 8.73 -3.34 -19.04
C LEU A 189 10.11 -3.28 -18.35
N LEU A 190 10.32 -4.00 -17.26
CA LEU A 190 11.63 -4.10 -16.62
C LEU A 190 12.44 -5.33 -17.01
N THR A 191 11.79 -6.41 -17.42
CA THR A 191 12.50 -7.63 -17.81
C THR A 191 12.91 -7.62 -19.27
N SER A 192 12.77 -6.47 -19.96
CA SER A 192 12.96 -6.32 -21.40
C SER A 192 12.10 -7.29 -22.22
N GLU A 193 11.01 -7.76 -21.62
CA GLU A 193 9.98 -8.51 -22.33
C GLU A 193 9.07 -7.52 -23.03
N ASP A 194 8.66 -7.84 -24.25
CA ASP A 194 7.70 -7.01 -24.99
C ASP A 194 6.33 -7.08 -24.29
N PRO A 195 5.81 -5.97 -23.73
CA PRO A 195 4.52 -5.95 -23.04
C PRO A 195 3.34 -6.31 -23.94
N SER A 196 3.48 -6.18 -25.27
CA SER A 196 2.42 -6.54 -26.22
C SER A 196 2.15 -8.04 -26.28
N ASN A 197 3.13 -8.86 -25.88
CA ASN A 197 3.02 -10.32 -25.82
C ASN A 197 2.46 -10.83 -24.49
N ILE A 198 2.26 -9.94 -23.51
CA ILE A 198 1.71 -10.31 -22.21
C ILE A 198 0.19 -10.36 -22.29
N GLN A 199 -0.35 -11.56 -22.13
CA GLN A 199 -1.77 -11.79 -21.93
C GLN A 199 -1.99 -12.20 -20.48
N CYS A 200 -2.79 -11.40 -19.77
CA CYS A 200 -3.21 -11.66 -18.40
C CYS A 200 -4.62 -11.09 -18.27
N ALA A 201 -5.62 -11.97 -18.38
CA ALA A 201 -7.02 -11.59 -18.52
C ALA A 201 -7.73 -11.41 -17.18
N ASN A 202 -7.17 -11.92 -16.09
CA ASN A 202 -7.80 -11.93 -14.78
C ASN A 202 -6.79 -12.10 -13.63
N ASN A 203 -7.27 -11.96 -12.39
CA ASN A 203 -6.46 -12.14 -11.18
C ASN A 203 -5.83 -13.54 -11.05
N GLN A 204 -6.47 -14.61 -11.56
CA GLN A 204 -5.88 -15.96 -11.51
C GLN A 204 -4.66 -16.07 -12.43
N GLU A 205 -4.76 -15.54 -13.65
CA GLU A 205 -3.62 -15.45 -14.56
C GLU A 205 -2.53 -14.54 -14.01
N LEU A 206 -2.90 -13.46 -13.30
CA LEU A 206 -1.92 -12.63 -12.61
C LEU A 206 -1.17 -13.41 -11.53
N VAL A 207 -1.86 -14.22 -10.73
CA VAL A 207 -1.22 -15.09 -9.73
C VAL A 207 -0.20 -16.02 -10.40
N SER A 208 -0.56 -16.69 -11.50
CA SER A 208 0.37 -17.54 -12.25
C SER A 208 1.54 -16.74 -12.84
N TYR A 209 1.29 -15.52 -13.34
CA TYR A 209 2.34 -14.66 -13.86
C TYR A 209 3.31 -14.21 -12.75
N LEU A 210 2.81 -13.76 -11.61
CA LEU A 210 3.62 -13.38 -10.44
C LEU A 210 4.49 -14.55 -9.96
N SER A 211 3.91 -15.75 -9.89
CA SER A 211 4.60 -17.01 -9.54
C SER A 211 5.83 -17.25 -10.43
N SER A 212 5.71 -16.97 -11.73
CA SER A 212 6.80 -17.14 -12.70
C SER A 212 7.88 -16.05 -12.64
N LYS A 213 7.57 -14.87 -12.09
CA LYS A 213 8.45 -13.68 -12.17
C LYS A 213 9.18 -13.37 -10.88
N PHE A 214 8.62 -13.70 -9.72
CA PHE A 214 9.15 -13.29 -8.41
C PHE A 214 9.54 -14.47 -7.53
N ASP A 215 10.44 -14.22 -6.56
CA ASP A 215 10.79 -15.21 -5.55
C ASP A 215 9.60 -15.45 -4.62
N GLN A 216 8.94 -14.37 -4.19
CA GLN A 216 7.70 -14.39 -3.44
C GLN A 216 6.87 -13.15 -3.74
N SER A 217 5.54 -13.25 -3.62
CA SER A 217 4.65 -12.10 -3.78
C SER A 217 3.37 -12.22 -2.95
N VAL A 218 2.76 -11.07 -2.68
CA VAL A 218 1.43 -10.91 -2.08
C VAL A 218 0.58 -10.04 -3.00
N LEU A 219 -0.60 -10.52 -3.39
CA LEU A 219 -1.62 -9.77 -4.10
C LEU A 219 -2.75 -9.39 -3.12
N VAL A 220 -2.93 -8.09 -2.86
CA VAL A 220 -4.07 -7.54 -2.13
C VAL A 220 -5.05 -6.96 -3.15
N TYR A 221 -6.28 -7.45 -3.20
CA TYR A 221 -7.22 -7.14 -4.29
C TYR A 221 -8.68 -7.14 -3.82
N CYS A 222 -9.55 -6.57 -4.64
CA CYS A 222 -11.00 -6.67 -4.52
C CYS A 222 -11.49 -7.80 -5.44
N GLY A 223 -12.04 -8.87 -4.87
CA GLY A 223 -12.50 -10.06 -5.59
C GLY A 223 -13.89 -9.94 -6.22
N ASP A 224 -14.23 -10.87 -7.11
CA ASP A 224 -15.53 -10.99 -7.77
C ASP A 224 -16.24 -12.33 -7.46
N ASP A 225 -16.27 -12.73 -6.18
CA ASP A 225 -16.80 -14.02 -5.67
C ASP A 225 -16.07 -15.29 -6.17
N ARG A 226 -15.06 -15.14 -7.03
CA ARG A 226 -14.26 -16.28 -7.53
C ARG A 226 -13.04 -16.50 -6.65
N PRO A 227 -12.92 -17.66 -5.98
CA PRO A 227 -11.74 -17.95 -5.19
C PRO A 227 -10.52 -18.14 -6.10
N LEU A 228 -9.42 -17.45 -5.78
CA LEU A 228 -8.14 -17.71 -6.42
C LEU A 228 -7.55 -19.03 -5.92
N THR A 229 -6.80 -19.69 -6.79
CA THR A 229 -5.96 -20.84 -6.46
C THR A 229 -4.56 -20.34 -6.14
N SER A 230 -4.03 -20.74 -4.99
CA SER A 230 -2.69 -20.36 -4.54
C SER A 230 -1.59 -21.05 -5.33
N GLU A 231 -0.56 -20.28 -5.67
CA GLU A 231 0.74 -20.79 -6.11
C GLU A 231 1.71 -20.86 -4.94
N HIS A 232 2.74 -21.70 -5.03
CA HIS A 232 3.66 -21.99 -3.92
C HIS A 232 4.37 -20.74 -3.35
N ASN A 233 4.62 -19.73 -4.19
CA ASN A 233 5.31 -18.48 -3.87
C ASN A 233 4.41 -17.23 -3.98
N VAL A 234 3.10 -17.40 -4.16
CA VAL A 234 2.15 -16.27 -4.25
C VAL A 234 1.11 -16.40 -3.17
N LYS A 235 1.01 -15.38 -2.33
CA LYS A 235 -0.07 -15.20 -1.36
C LYS A 235 -1.04 -14.15 -1.88
N TYR A 236 -2.26 -14.18 -1.38
CA TYR A 236 -3.26 -13.18 -1.74
C TYR A 236 -4.19 -12.89 -0.56
N PHE A 237 -4.78 -11.70 -0.59
CA PHE A 237 -5.80 -11.26 0.34
C PHE A 237 -6.89 -10.53 -0.44
N ASP A 238 -8.11 -11.04 -0.35
CA ASP A 238 -9.30 -10.39 -0.89
C ASP A 238 -9.92 -9.52 0.19
N TYR A 239 -9.84 -8.20 0.02
CA TYR A 239 -10.40 -7.26 0.99
C TYR A 239 -11.91 -7.01 0.80
N ASP A 240 -12.55 -7.72 -0.13
CA ASP A 240 -14.01 -7.70 -0.31
C ASP A 240 -14.69 -9.04 0.04
N SER A 241 -13.95 -10.04 0.54
CA SER A 241 -14.45 -11.41 0.71
C SER A 241 -15.52 -11.61 1.79
N THR A 242 -15.88 -10.59 2.57
CA THR A 242 -16.82 -10.71 3.68
C THR A 242 -18.21 -10.18 3.30
N PRO A 243 -19.31 -10.90 3.62
CA PRO A 243 -20.65 -10.54 3.19
C PRO A 243 -21.12 -9.20 3.79
N GLU A 244 -22.12 -8.59 3.13
CA GLU A 244 -22.64 -7.24 3.37
C GLU A 244 -22.65 -6.82 4.85
N ASN A 245 -21.69 -5.96 5.20
CA ASN A 245 -21.73 -5.14 6.39
C ASN A 245 -22.52 -3.85 6.08
N LYS A 246 -23.30 -3.35 7.04
CA LYS A 246 -24.05 -2.08 6.89
C LYS A 246 -23.14 -0.85 6.91
N ASP A 247 -21.96 -1.00 7.48
CA ASP A 247 -20.94 0.05 7.56
C ASP A 247 -20.18 0.16 6.22
N PRO A 248 -19.76 1.36 5.79
CA PRO A 248 -18.83 1.53 4.68
C PRO A 248 -17.56 0.73 4.94
N ARG A 249 -17.03 0.12 3.89
CA ARG A 249 -15.81 -0.69 3.95
C ARG A 249 -14.69 -0.02 3.16
N VAL A 250 -13.47 -0.28 3.58
CA VAL A 250 -12.25 0.19 2.92
C VAL A 250 -11.17 -0.88 3.07
N GLY A 251 -10.50 -1.18 1.97
CA GLY A 251 -9.32 -2.05 1.97
C GLY A 251 -8.06 -1.26 2.31
N ASN A 252 -7.07 -1.93 2.88
CA ASN A 252 -5.74 -1.39 3.12
C ASN A 252 -4.68 -2.42 2.73
N ALA A 253 -3.57 -1.93 2.16
CA ALA A 253 -2.42 -2.74 1.80
C ALA A 253 -1.15 -2.01 2.24
N LEU A 254 -0.44 -2.59 3.22
CA LEU A 254 0.80 -2.06 3.75
C LEU A 254 1.94 -3.05 3.54
N ALA A 255 3.15 -2.55 3.27
CA ALA A 255 4.38 -3.32 3.41
C ALA A 255 5.38 -2.57 4.28
N LEU A 256 6.04 -3.28 5.18
CA LEU A 256 7.05 -2.73 6.08
C LEU A 256 8.37 -3.45 5.86
N VAL A 257 9.37 -2.69 5.41
CA VAL A 257 10.74 -3.16 5.30
C VAL A 257 11.52 -2.66 6.51
N SER A 258 12.15 -3.58 7.22
CA SER A 258 12.97 -3.27 8.39
C SER A 258 14.27 -4.05 8.34
N LYS A 259 15.27 -3.56 9.07
CA LYS A 259 16.57 -4.21 9.18
C LYS A 259 16.96 -4.33 10.65
N LYS A 260 17.39 -5.52 11.07
CA LYS A 260 17.82 -5.80 12.44
C LYS A 260 19.00 -6.76 12.41
N GLN A 261 20.11 -6.36 13.02
CA GLN A 261 21.37 -7.11 13.03
C GLN A 261 21.81 -7.53 11.62
N GLY A 262 21.67 -6.60 10.66
CA GLY A 262 21.97 -6.85 9.26
C GLY A 262 20.95 -7.70 8.49
N LYS A 263 19.95 -8.32 9.15
CA LYS A 263 18.90 -9.11 8.50
C LYS A 263 17.73 -8.22 8.09
N ILE A 264 17.26 -8.42 6.87
CA ILE A 264 16.12 -7.70 6.30
C ILE A 264 14.85 -8.50 6.59
N ASN A 265 13.81 -7.81 7.06
CA ASN A 265 12.48 -8.34 7.26
C ASN A 265 11.48 -7.52 6.43
N VAL A 266 10.62 -8.21 5.70
CA VAL A 266 9.54 -7.61 4.92
C VAL A 266 8.22 -8.23 5.37
N GLN A 267 7.38 -7.42 6.02
CA GLN A 267 6.01 -7.79 6.36
C GLN A 267 5.03 -7.10 5.44
N VAL A 268 3.94 -7.78 5.11
CA VAL A 268 2.82 -7.25 4.34
C VAL A 268 1.53 -7.47 5.12
N LEU A 269 0.70 -6.43 5.17
CA LEU A 269 -0.66 -6.47 5.72
C LEU A 269 -1.66 -6.25 4.59
N GLY A 270 -2.61 -7.15 4.44
CA GLY A 270 -3.90 -6.89 3.80
C GLY A 270 -4.97 -6.76 4.87
N ASP A 271 -5.79 -5.71 4.82
CA ASP A 271 -6.84 -5.47 5.81
C ASP A 271 -8.13 -5.02 5.10
N ASP A 272 -9.25 -5.53 5.58
CA ASP A 272 -10.61 -5.15 5.21
C ASP A 272 -11.26 -4.54 6.44
N MET A 273 -11.56 -3.24 6.38
CA MET A 273 -12.01 -2.48 7.54
C MET A 273 -13.42 -1.93 7.35
N ALA A 274 -14.23 -2.02 8.40
CA ALA A 274 -15.45 -1.24 8.52
C ALA A 274 -15.14 0.14 9.10
N VAL A 275 -15.80 1.18 8.59
CA VAL A 275 -15.72 2.56 9.09
C VAL A 275 -17.03 2.92 9.77
N ASP A 276 -17.01 3.27 11.05
CA ASP A 276 -18.22 3.76 11.71
C ASP A 276 -18.53 5.19 11.23
N LYS A 277 -19.73 5.39 10.65
CA LYS A 277 -20.12 6.67 10.02
C LYS A 277 -20.22 7.85 10.99
N ASN A 278 -20.32 7.60 12.29
CA ASN A 278 -20.57 8.63 13.30
C ASN A 278 -19.30 9.04 14.05
N SER A 279 -18.47 8.06 14.40
CA SER A 279 -17.24 8.22 15.17
C SER A 279 -15.99 8.29 14.29
N PHE A 280 -16.07 7.80 13.05
CA PHE A 280 -14.95 7.61 12.14
C PHE A 280 -13.88 6.64 12.66
N GLU A 281 -14.23 5.83 13.67
CA GLU A 281 -13.37 4.73 14.11
C GLU A 281 -13.45 3.57 13.11
N THR A 282 -12.33 2.89 12.94
CA THR A 282 -12.22 1.73 12.07
C THR A 282 -12.08 0.46 12.87
N ARG A 283 -12.58 -0.65 12.32
CA ARG A 283 -12.34 -1.99 12.84
C ARG A 283 -12.02 -2.93 11.69
N SER A 284 -10.98 -3.75 11.84
CA SER A 284 -10.72 -4.85 10.93
C SER A 284 -11.88 -5.86 11.00
N ILE A 285 -12.40 -6.22 9.83
CA ILE A 285 -13.37 -7.30 9.62
C ILE A 285 -12.61 -8.58 9.30
N SER A 286 -11.62 -8.46 8.42
CA SER A 286 -10.71 -9.53 8.03
C SER A 286 -9.34 -8.91 7.80
N SER A 287 -8.28 -9.63 8.16
CA SER A 287 -6.91 -9.21 7.89
C SER A 287 -6.02 -10.42 7.70
N ALA A 288 -4.93 -10.21 6.97
CA ALA A 288 -3.90 -11.21 6.80
C ALA A 288 -2.51 -10.58 6.83
N MET A 289 -1.62 -11.22 7.59
CA MET A 289 -0.22 -10.88 7.69
C MET A 289 0.60 -11.87 6.87
N PHE A 290 1.54 -11.35 6.09
CA PHE A 290 2.45 -12.16 5.28
C PHE A 290 3.89 -11.72 5.50
N SER A 291 4.81 -12.68 5.41
CA SER A 291 6.25 -12.40 5.41
C SER A 291 6.82 -12.73 4.04
N LEU A 292 7.55 -11.78 3.46
CA LEU A 292 8.37 -12.00 2.29
C LEU A 292 9.81 -12.14 2.76
N THR A 293 10.38 -13.33 2.60
CA THR A 293 11.78 -13.66 2.92
C THR A 293 12.64 -13.37 1.69
N PRO A 294 13.48 -12.32 1.70
CA PRO A 294 14.41 -12.08 0.60
C PRO A 294 15.39 -13.25 0.52
N LYS A 295 15.60 -13.80 -0.68
CA LYS A 295 16.71 -14.73 -0.92
C LYS A 295 17.99 -13.91 -1.01
N LEU A 296 18.85 -14.06 -0.01
CA LEU A 296 20.22 -13.51 0.03
C LEU A 296 21.14 -14.32 -0.88
#